data_AF-A0AAV9M8E1-F1
#
_entry.id   AF-A0AAV9M8E1-F1
#
_cell.length_a   1.000
_cell.length_b   1.000
_cell.length_c   1.000
_cell.angle_alpha   90.00
_cell.angle_beta   90.00
_cell.angle_gamma   90.00
#
_symmetry.space_group_name_H-M   'P 1'
#
loop_
_entity.id
_entity.type
_entity.pdbx_description
1 polymer ?
#
loop_
_entity_poly.entity_id
_entity_poly.type
_entity_poly.pdbx_seq_one_letter_code
_entity_poly.pdbx_strand_id
1 'polypeptide(L)'
;MGPYYILRRVGNVSYVLDLPNVLASVHPIFHVSMLKKCVGDPTSIVSLEGLGVKENISYEEVSVEILDRQVKKLRNKEIAYVKVLWRNHLVEGATYEAGANMMSR
;
A
#
# COMPACT_ATOMS: atom_id res chain seq x y z
N MET A 1 -4.66 -0.39 -1.91
CA MET A 1 -5.48 -0.99 -2.99
C MET A 1 -6.32 -2.10 -2.40
N GLY A 2 -7.58 -2.21 -2.81
CA GLY A 2 -8.53 -3.14 -2.22
C GLY A 2 -8.20 -4.62 -2.50
N PRO A 3 -8.89 -5.53 -1.80
CA PRO A 3 -8.86 -6.95 -2.16
C PRO A 3 -9.51 -7.15 -3.54
N TYR A 4 -8.85 -7.90 -4.42
CA TYR A 4 -9.41 -8.33 -5.70
C TYR A 4 -9.57 -9.84 -5.70
N TYR A 5 -10.67 -10.32 -6.28
CA TYR A 5 -10.88 -11.76 -6.42
C TYR A 5 -9.97 -12.33 -7.49
N ILE A 6 -9.42 -13.52 -7.24
CA ILE A 6 -8.69 -14.29 -8.24
C ILE A 6 -9.72 -15.00 -9.12
N LEU A 7 -9.84 -14.61 -10.38
CA LEU A 7 -10.73 -15.25 -11.34
C LEU A 7 -10.17 -16.59 -11.81
N ARG A 8 -8.86 -16.64 -12.12
CA ARG A 8 -8.17 -17.87 -12.51
C ARG A 8 -6.67 -17.77 -12.32
N ARG A 9 -5.99 -18.92 -12.25
CA ARG A 9 -4.53 -19.03 -12.32
C ARG A 9 -4.09 -19.17 -13.78
N VAL A 10 -3.01 -18.50 -14.16
CA VAL A 10 -2.36 -18.57 -15.48
C VAL A 10 -0.94 -19.08 -15.27
N GLY A 11 -0.66 -20.28 -15.77
CA GLY A 11 0.63 -20.95 -15.53
C GLY A 11 0.89 -21.19 -14.04
N ASN A 12 2.18 -21.30 -13.67
CA ASN A 12 2.55 -21.61 -12.29
C ASN A 12 2.58 -20.40 -11.37
N VAL A 13 2.77 -19.20 -11.91
CA VAL A 13 3.15 -18.04 -11.09
C VAL A 13 2.31 -16.79 -11.34
N SER A 14 1.26 -16.87 -12.16
CA SER A 14 0.42 -15.72 -12.48
C SER A 14 -1.06 -15.97 -12.19
N TYR A 15 -1.80 -14.91 -11.90
CA TYR A 15 -3.23 -14.94 -11.61
C TYR A 15 -3.94 -13.80 -12.35
N VAL A 16 -5.14 -14.08 -12.83
CA VAL A 16 -6.07 -13.06 -13.33
C VAL A 16 -6.90 -12.56 -12.15
N LEU A 17 -6.90 -11.24 -11.94
CA LEU A 17 -7.71 -10.58 -10.92
C LEU A 17 -8.98 -9.98 -11.52
N ASP A 18 -10.04 -9.96 -10.72
CA ASP A 18 -11.28 -9.24 -10.99
C ASP A 18 -11.09 -7.75 -10.68
N LEU A 19 -10.59 -7.00 -11.66
CA LEU A 19 -10.31 -5.58 -11.52
C LEU A 19 -11.57 -4.75 -11.82
N PRO A 20 -11.86 -3.71 -11.02
CA PRO A 20 -12.95 -2.79 -11.31
C PRO A 20 -12.65 -1.97 -12.57
N ASN A 21 -13.70 -1.50 -13.25
CA ASN A 21 -13.59 -0.75 -14.52
C ASN A 21 -12.71 0.51 -14.43
N VAL A 22 -12.54 1.10 -13.25
CA VAL A 22 -11.61 2.21 -13.02
C VAL A 22 -10.14 1.84 -13.32
N LEU A 23 -9.81 0.54 -13.31
CA LEU A 23 -8.50 -0.03 -13.67
C LEU A 23 -8.52 -0.73 -15.03
N ALA A 24 -9.46 -0.42 -15.93
CA ALA A 24 -9.56 -1.11 -17.23
C ALA A 24 -8.31 -0.99 -18.11
N SER A 25 -7.46 0.01 -17.89
CA SER A 25 -6.15 0.16 -18.58
C SER A 25 -5.07 -0.80 -18.05
N VAL A 26 -5.29 -1.40 -16.88
CA VAL A 26 -4.32 -2.29 -16.23
C VAL A 26 -4.53 -3.72 -16.72
N HIS A 27 -3.43 -4.39 -17.09
CA HIS A 27 -3.49 -5.81 -17.40
C HIS A 27 -3.93 -6.61 -16.17
N PRO A 28 -4.99 -7.44 -16.28
CA PRO A 28 -5.54 -8.13 -15.11
C PRO A 28 -4.67 -9.30 -14.64
N ILE A 29 -3.53 -9.58 -15.30
CA ILE A 29 -2.64 -10.69 -14.98
C ILE A 29 -1.48 -10.19 -14.12
N PHE A 30 -1.39 -10.73 -12.90
CA PHE A 30 -0.36 -10.38 -11.93
C PHE A 30 0.47 -11.59 -11.53
N HIS A 31 1.77 -11.37 -11.31
CA HIS A 31 2.66 -12.40 -10.76
C HIS A 31 2.40 -12.58 -9.26
N VAL A 32 2.54 -13.81 -8.75
CA VAL A 32 2.27 -14.17 -7.35
C VAL A 32 3.08 -13.33 -6.34
N SER A 33 4.27 -12.86 -6.72
CA SER A 33 5.10 -11.98 -5.87
C SER A 33 4.52 -10.59 -5.66
N MET A 34 3.60 -10.15 -6.53
CA MET A 34 2.92 -8.86 -6.41
C MET A 34 1.65 -8.97 -5.54
N LEU A 35 1.24 -10.19 -5.18
CA LEU A 35 0.02 -10.45 -4.43
C LEU A 35 0.35 -10.68 -2.96
N LYS A 36 -0.48 -10.13 -2.08
CA LYS A 36 -0.50 -10.47 -0.66
C LYS A 36 -1.83 -11.14 -0.34
N LYS A 37 -1.79 -12.22 0.44
CA LYS A 37 -3.00 -12.88 0.92
C LYS A 37 -3.75 -11.89 1.81
N CYS A 38 -4.99 -11.55 1.45
CA CYS A 38 -5.88 -10.84 2.33
C CYS A 38 -6.31 -11.79 3.47
N VAL A 39 -5.92 -11.47 4.69
CA VAL A 39 -6.30 -12.19 5.91
C VAL A 39 -7.14 -11.22 6.72
N GLY A 40 -8.46 -11.27 6.54
CA GLY A 40 -9.42 -10.30 7.09
C GLY A 40 -10.72 -10.27 6.30
N ASP A 41 -11.66 -9.41 6.69
CA ASP A 41 -12.93 -9.25 5.99
C ASP A 41 -12.70 -8.64 4.58
N PRO A 42 -13.22 -9.25 3.50
CA PRO A 42 -13.10 -8.74 2.13
C PRO A 42 -13.70 -7.34 1.92
N THR A 43 -14.57 -6.89 2.83
CA THR A 43 -15.18 -5.54 2.80
C THR A 43 -14.28 -4.45 3.35
N SER A 44 -13.07 -4.79 3.82
CA SER A 44 -11.98 -3.84 4.10
C SER A 44 -11.44 -3.23 2.79
N ILE A 45 -12.31 -2.50 2.10
CA ILE A 45 -12.08 -1.94 0.77
C ILE A 45 -11.43 -0.58 0.98
N VAL A 46 -10.15 -0.46 0.62
CA VAL A 46 -9.58 0.85 0.30
C VAL A 46 -10.18 1.29 -1.04
N SER A 47 -11.14 2.22 -0.99
CA SER A 47 -11.77 2.77 -2.20
C SER A 47 -10.75 3.41 -3.12
N LEU A 48 -10.75 2.99 -4.39
CA LEU A 48 -9.86 3.52 -5.40
C LEU A 48 -10.23 4.95 -5.84
N GLU A 49 -11.49 5.37 -5.61
CA GLU A 49 -12.00 6.72 -5.92
C GLU A 49 -11.19 7.85 -5.26
N GLY A 50 -10.49 7.59 -4.16
CA GLY A 50 -9.61 8.57 -3.51
C GLY A 50 -8.14 8.53 -3.93
N LEU A 51 -7.72 7.53 -4.73
CA LEU A 51 -6.31 7.15 -4.85
C LEU A 51 -5.52 7.96 -5.89
N GLY A 52 -6.14 8.88 -6.64
CA GLY A 52 -5.44 9.69 -7.65
C GLY A 52 -4.60 8.84 -8.63
N VAL A 53 -5.05 7.62 -8.92
CA VAL A 53 -4.30 6.66 -9.74
C VAL A 53 -4.17 7.25 -11.13
N LYS A 54 -2.98 7.74 -11.47
CA LYS A 54 -2.67 8.08 -12.86
C LYS A 54 -2.65 6.79 -13.66
N GLU A 55 -2.93 6.89 -14.96
CA GLU A 55 -2.98 5.78 -15.93
C GLU A 55 -1.72 4.87 -15.93
N ASN A 56 -0.63 5.31 -15.29
CA ASN A 56 0.64 4.62 -15.07
C ASN A 56 0.67 3.70 -13.81
N ILE A 57 -0.35 3.68 -12.94
CA ILE A 57 -0.34 2.97 -11.64
C ILE A 57 0.59 3.62 -10.59
N SER A 58 1.34 4.67 -10.94
CA SER A 58 1.96 5.55 -9.95
C SER A 58 0.88 6.31 -9.18
N TYR A 59 0.74 6.06 -7.88
CA TYR A 59 -0.03 6.90 -6.98
C TYR A 59 0.93 7.64 -6.04
N GLU A 60 0.66 8.92 -5.78
CA GLU A 60 1.40 9.64 -4.75
C GLU A 60 0.92 9.19 -3.37
N GLU A 61 1.84 8.63 -2.58
CA GLU A 61 1.59 8.32 -1.19
C GLU A 61 1.62 9.64 -0.39
N VAL A 62 0.44 10.15 -0.07
CA VAL A 62 0.28 11.37 0.72
C VAL A 62 0.15 10.99 2.19
N SER A 63 1.06 11.47 3.02
CA SER A 63 0.97 11.32 4.49
C SER A 63 -0.21 12.14 5.00
N VAL A 64 -1.12 11.51 5.73
CA VAL A 64 -2.27 12.19 6.34
C VAL A 64 -1.98 12.57 7.77
N GLU A 65 -1.36 11.68 8.53
CA GLU A 65 -1.17 11.89 9.96
C GLU A 65 0.05 11.13 10.48
N ILE A 66 0.69 11.66 11.52
CA ILE A 66 1.71 10.94 12.29
C ILE A 66 1.01 10.31 13.49
N LEU A 67 0.93 8.98 13.50
CA LEU A 67 0.25 8.21 14.54
C LEU A 67 1.11 8.01 15.80
N ASP A 68 2.43 7.97 15.64
CA ASP A 68 3.36 7.66 16.72
C ASP A 68 4.77 8.18 16.40
N ARG A 69 5.57 8.45 17.44
CA ARG A 69 6.97 8.86 17.31
C ARG A 69 7.80 8.09 18.33
N GLN A 70 8.83 7.40 17.87
CA GLN A 70 9.73 6.63 18.73
C GLN A 70 11.19 6.89 18.37
N VAL A 71 12.07 6.88 19.36
CA VAL A 71 13.52 7.04 19.14
C VAL A 71 14.22 5.72 19.44
N LYS A 72 14.91 5.18 18.44
CA LYS A 72 15.71 3.97 18.59
C LYS A 72 17.15 4.35 18.84
N LYS A 73 17.64 4.09 20.05
CA LYS A 73 19.06 4.17 20.41
C LYS A 73 19.80 2.97 19.83
N LEU A 74 20.71 3.23 18.91
CA LEU A 74 21.72 2.28 18.45
C LEU A 74 23.04 2.59 19.16
N ARG A 75 24.00 1.66 19.04
CA ARG A 75 25.29 1.71 19.75
C ARG A 75 26.01 3.05 19.65
N ASN A 76 25.92 3.73 18.50
CA ASN A 76 26.65 4.96 18.20
C ASN A 76 25.74 6.10 17.68
N LYS A 77 24.42 5.91 17.61
CA LYS A 77 23.49 6.90 17.04
C LYS A 77 22.08 6.74 17.54
N GLU A 78 21.34 7.84 17.60
CA GLU A 78 19.91 7.85 17.85
C GLU A 78 19.17 8.11 16.54
N ILE A 79 18.18 7.29 16.22
CA ILE A 79 17.33 7.48 15.04
C ILE A 79 15.90 7.67 15.51
N ALA A 80 15.32 8.83 15.20
CA ALA A 80 13.89 9.06 15.36
C ALA A 80 13.13 8.37 14.23
N TYR A 81 12.10 7.62 14.58
CA TYR A 81 11.12 7.02 13.69
C TYR A 81 9.75 7.60 13.97
N VAL A 82 8.98 7.77 12.91
CA VAL A 82 7.61 8.28 12.97
C VAL A 82 6.71 7.30 12.24
N LYS A 83 5.61 6.92 12.88
CA LYS A 83 4.60 6.06 12.28
C LYS A 83 3.67 6.95 11.47
N VAL A 84 3.66 6.76 10.15
CA VAL A 84 2.90 7.60 9.22
C VAL A 84 1.67 6.83 8.76
N LEU A 85 0.51 7.47 8.93
CA LEU A 85 -0.72 7.06 8.28
C LEU A 85 -0.75 7.65 6.87
N TRP A 86 -0.90 6.78 5.88
CA TRP A 86 -1.01 7.17 4.49
C TRP A 86 -2.47 7.30 4.10
N ARG A 87 -2.79 8.28 3.23
CA ARG A 87 -4.17 8.62 2.81
C ARG A 87 -4.99 7.45 2.32
N ASN A 88 -4.30 6.45 1.79
CA ASN A 88 -4.88 5.31 1.11
C ASN A 88 -4.71 4.00 1.91
N HIS A 89 -4.21 4.06 3.14
CA HIS A 89 -3.93 2.90 3.97
C HIS A 89 -4.79 2.98 5.25
N LEU A 90 -5.20 1.81 5.76
CA LEU A 90 -5.75 1.72 7.10
C LEU A 90 -4.65 1.97 8.14
N VAL A 91 -5.04 2.25 9.38
CA VAL A 91 -4.12 2.43 10.52
C VAL A 91 -3.16 1.24 10.69
N GLU A 92 -3.61 0.03 10.36
CA GLU A 92 -2.79 -1.19 10.37
C GLU A 92 -1.73 -1.22 9.25
N GLY A 93 -1.95 -0.49 8.16
CA GLY A 93 -1.03 -0.33 7.04
C GLY A 93 -0.06 0.85 7.20
N ALA A 94 -0.01 1.49 8.37
CA ALA A 94 0.92 2.57 8.67
C ALA A 94 2.35 2.05 8.82
N THR A 95 3.31 2.74 8.20
CA THR A 95 4.73 2.36 8.22
C THR A 95 5.54 3.29 9.12
N TYR A 96 6.65 2.78 9.67
CA TYR A 96 7.62 3.60 10.40
C TYR A 96 8.67 4.15 9.43
N GLU A 97 8.67 5.46 9.25
CA GLU A 97 9.66 6.17 8.46
C GLU A 97 10.71 6.83 9.37
N ALA A 98 11.95 6.95 8.90
CA ALA A 98 12.96 7.71 9.62
C ALA A 98 12.59 9.20 9.59
N GLY A 99 12.57 9.86 10.76
CA GLY A 99 12.15 11.26 10.89
C GLY A 99 12.96 12.24 10.03
N ALA A 100 14.20 11.88 9.67
CA ALA A 100 15.02 12.64 8.73
C ALA A 100 14.41 12.73 7.32
N ASN A 101 13.67 11.70 6.86
CA ASN A 101 13.04 11.68 5.54
C ASN A 101 11.81 12.60 5.45
N MET A 102 11.19 12.98 6.57
CA MET A 102 10.04 13.89 6.60
C MET A 102 10.44 15.37 6.70
N MET A 103 11.70 15.71 6.97
CA MET A 103 12.18 17.09 7.08
C MET A 103 12.60 17.70 5.72
N SER A 104 12.40 17.00 4.60
CA SER A 104 12.90 17.40 3.28
C SER A 104 11.82 17.54 2.20
N ARG A 105 10.57 17.82 2.58
CA ARG A 105 9.47 18.04 1.62
C ARG A 105 8.81 19.39 1.82
#